data_AF-A0AB37TSC4-F1
#
_entry.id   AF-A0AB37TSC4-F1
#
_cell.length_a   1.000
_cell.length_b   1.000
_cell.length_c   1.000
_cell.angle_alpha   90.00
_cell.angle_beta   90.00
_cell.angle_gamma   90.00
#
_symmetry.space_group_name_H-M   'P 1'
#
loop_
_entity.id
_entity.type
_entity.pdbx_description
1 polymer ?
#
loop_
_entity_poly.entity_id
_entity_poly.type
_entity_poly.pdbx_seq_one_letter_code
_entity_poly.pdbx_strand_id
1 'polypeptide(L)'
;MKYGARPARLLPWTGSEGKPCYLLTDGDGPLSRLADVVEATHLDMAEELSDHAAALLADARATPEQLRFMVHRMREALTAVHRVAESRGMRSS
;
A
#
# COMPACT_ATOMS: atom_id res chain seq x y z
N MET A 1 0.37 2.01 36.67
CA MET A 1 0.14 1.24 35.44
C MET A 1 0.38 2.19 34.27
N LYS A 2 1.54 2.11 33.60
CA LYS A 2 1.81 2.96 32.43
C LYS A 2 1.20 2.25 31.22
N TYR A 3 0.10 2.77 30.68
CA TYR A 3 -0.36 2.35 29.36
C TYR A 3 0.75 2.75 28.38
N GLY A 4 1.54 1.77 27.93
CA GLY A 4 2.54 1.99 26.89
C GLY A 4 1.80 2.31 25.61
N ALA A 5 1.55 3.59 25.36
CA ALA A 5 0.94 4.03 24.11
C ALA A 5 1.82 3.53 22.96
N ARG A 6 1.28 2.61 22.16
CA ARG A 6 1.91 2.28 20.87
C ARG A 6 1.95 3.57 20.04
N PRO A 7 3.02 3.81 19.28
CA PRO A 7 3.07 4.95 18.37
C PRO A 7 1.86 4.89 17.43
N ALA A 8 1.34 6.07 17.07
CA ALA A 8 0.18 6.18 16.18
C ALA A 8 0.43 5.41 14.88
N ARG A 9 -0.50 4.51 14.52
CA ARG A 9 -0.42 3.73 13.28
C ARG A 9 -0.94 4.58 12.12
N LEU A 10 -0.14 4.73 11.07
CA LEU A 10 -0.62 5.30 9.82
C LEU A 10 -1.60 4.33 9.17
N LEU A 11 -2.77 4.79 8.74
CA LEU A 11 -3.75 3.93 8.06
C LEU A 11 -3.44 3.82 6.56
N PRO A 12 -3.72 2.65 5.95
CA PRO A 12 -3.42 2.40 4.54
C PRO A 12 -4.34 3.16 3.57
N TRP A 13 -5.35 3.88 4.09
CA TRP A 13 -6.18 4.82 3.35
C TRP A 13 -5.92 6.27 3.77
N THR A 14 -6.36 7.20 2.92
CA THR A 14 -6.36 8.63 3.24
C THR A 14 -7.65 9.02 3.97
N GLY A 15 -7.55 10.01 4.85
CA GLY A 15 -8.69 10.70 5.43
C GLY A 15 -9.29 11.72 4.46
N SER A 16 -10.08 12.65 5.00
CA SER A 16 -10.66 13.75 4.22
C SER A 16 -9.58 14.54 3.48
N GLU A 17 -9.91 15.00 2.28
CA GLU A 17 -9.03 15.81 1.42
C GLU A 17 -7.68 15.13 1.08
N GLY A 18 -7.62 13.80 1.11
CA GLY A 18 -6.40 13.06 0.79
C GLY A 18 -5.33 13.11 1.89
N LYS A 19 -5.65 13.65 3.08
CA LYS A 19 -4.69 13.79 4.17
C LYS A 19 -4.38 12.44 4.83
N PRO A 20 -3.15 12.21 5.34
CA PRO A 20 -2.83 11.01 6.10
C PRO A 20 -3.75 10.83 7.31
N CYS A 21 -4.27 9.61 7.52
CA CYS A 21 -5.08 9.27 8.68
C CYS A 21 -4.28 8.39 9.66
N TYR A 22 -4.37 8.67 10.96
CA TYR A 22 -3.64 7.95 12.00
C TYR A 22 -4.59 7.34 13.02
N LEU A 23 -4.29 6.12 13.46
CA LEU A 23 -5.01 5.39 14.49
C LEU A 23 -4.20 5.37 15.79
N LEU A 24 -4.78 5.91 16.86
CA LEU A 24 -4.30 5.74 18.23
C LEU A 24 -5.01 4.54 18.84
N THR A 25 -4.28 3.46 19.12
CA THR A 25 -4.83 2.22 19.66
C THR A 25 -3.79 1.51 20.54
N ASP A 26 -4.26 0.77 21.54
CA ASP A 26 -3.50 -0.17 22.35
C ASP A 26 -3.25 -1.52 21.64
N GLY A 27 -4.03 -1.84 20.60
CA GLY A 27 -3.79 -2.94 19.66
C GLY A 27 -5.03 -3.79 19.35
N ASP A 28 -5.04 -4.41 18.15
CA ASP A 28 -6.06 -5.38 17.66
C ASP A 28 -7.54 -4.95 17.76
N GLY A 29 -7.80 -3.63 17.76
CA GLY A 29 -9.15 -3.09 17.61
C GLY A 29 -9.72 -3.35 16.20
N PRO A 30 -11.04 -3.19 16.00
CA PRO A 30 -11.68 -3.38 14.69
C PRO A 30 -11.03 -2.58 13.55
N LEU A 31 -10.59 -1.34 13.83
CA LEU A 31 -9.88 -0.52 12.85
C LEU A 31 -8.47 -1.03 12.53
N SER A 32 -7.80 -1.67 13.49
CA SER A 32 -6.51 -2.32 13.24
C SER A 32 -6.67 -3.50 12.27
N ARG A 33 -7.68 -4.35 12.50
CA ARG A 33 -7.99 -5.47 11.59
C ARG A 33 -8.42 -4.99 10.20
N LEU A 34 -9.20 -3.93 10.12
CA LEU A 34 -9.56 -3.32 8.83
C LEU A 34 -8.31 -2.79 8.10
N ALA A 35 -7.38 -2.17 8.83
CA ALA A 35 -6.09 -1.76 8.26
C ALA A 35 -5.31 -2.97 7.73
N ASP A 36 -5.26 -4.07 8.47
CA ASP A 36 -4.55 -5.29 8.04
C ASP A 36 -5.17 -5.88 6.75
N VAL A 37 -6.50 -5.88 6.63
CA VAL A 37 -7.20 -6.34 5.41
C VAL A 37 -6.88 -5.45 4.22
N VAL A 38 -6.97 -4.13 4.37
CA VAL A 38 -6.68 -3.19 3.27
C VAL A 38 -5.21 -3.26 2.86
N GLU A 39 -4.30 -3.42 3.81
CA GLU A 39 -2.88 -3.65 3.51
C GLU A 39 -2.68 -4.92 2.68
N ALA A 40 -3.29 -6.04 3.08
CA ALA A 40 -3.21 -7.28 2.32
C ALA A 40 -3.75 -7.09 0.89
N THR A 41 -4.91 -6.46 0.73
CA THR A 41 -5.48 -6.16 -0.59
C THR A 41 -4.53 -5.32 -1.47
N HIS A 42 -3.89 -4.29 -0.91
CA HIS A 42 -2.92 -3.50 -1.68
C HIS A 42 -1.70 -4.31 -2.11
N LEU A 43 -1.22 -5.23 -1.27
CA LEU A 43 -0.08 -6.09 -1.58
C LEU A 43 -0.45 -7.11 -2.68
N ASP A 44 -1.62 -7.76 -2.56
CA ASP A 44 -2.11 -8.72 -3.55
C ASP A 44 -2.28 -8.05 -4.93
N MET A 45 -2.86 -6.84 -4.96
CA MET A 45 -2.99 -6.06 -6.20
C MET A 45 -1.63 -5.67 -6.80
N ALA A 46 -0.63 -5.39 -5.97
CA ALA A 46 0.71 -5.05 -6.43
C ALA A 46 1.44 -6.28 -7.00
N GLU A 47 1.23 -7.46 -6.41
CA GLU A 47 1.73 -8.73 -6.92
C GLU A 47 1.12 -9.06 -8.29
N GLU A 48 -0.22 -9.01 -8.41
CA GLU A 48 -0.92 -9.25 -9.69
C GLU A 48 -0.44 -8.27 -10.78
N LEU A 49 -0.26 -7.00 -10.43
CA LEU A 49 0.24 -6.01 -11.38
C LEU A 49 1.69 -6.28 -11.79
N SER A 50 2.52 -6.79 -10.87
CA SER A 50 3.91 -7.16 -11.15
C SER A 50 3.96 -8.33 -12.14
N ASP A 51 3.10 -9.33 -11.98
CA ASP A 51 2.98 -10.45 -12.92
C ASP A 51 2.52 -9.96 -14.30
N HIS A 52 1.54 -9.06 -14.34
CA HIS A 52 1.08 -8.48 -15.60
C HIS A 52 2.15 -7.63 -16.29
N ALA A 53 2.96 -6.89 -15.54
CA ALA A 53 4.10 -6.15 -16.06
C ALA A 53 5.15 -7.10 -16.65
N ALA A 54 5.46 -8.22 -15.99
CA ALA A 54 6.39 -9.22 -16.50
C ALA A 54 5.89 -9.83 -17.82
N ALA A 55 4.60 -10.17 -17.90
CA ALA A 55 3.98 -10.68 -19.12
C ALA A 55 4.02 -9.64 -20.26
N LEU A 56 3.73 -8.37 -19.97
CA LEU A 56 3.76 -7.30 -20.97
C LEU A 56 5.18 -7.04 -21.50
N LEU A 57 6.19 -7.08 -20.63
CA LEU A 57 7.59 -6.92 -21.02
C LEU A 57 8.10 -8.07 -21.90
N ALA A 58 7.50 -9.26 -21.80
CA ALA A 58 7.82 -10.41 -22.63
C ALA A 58 7.14 -10.39 -24.02
N ASP A 59 6.07 -9.60 -24.22
CA ASP A 59 5.41 -9.49 -25.53
C ASP A 59 6.15 -8.48 -26.43
N ALA A 60 6.83 -8.99 -27.45
CA ALA A 60 7.54 -8.17 -28.45
C ALA A 60 6.62 -7.21 -29.25
N ARG A 61 5.29 -7.40 -29.18
CA ARG A 61 4.29 -6.53 -29.82
C ARG A 61 3.73 -5.47 -28.88
N ALA A 62 4.17 -5.43 -27.61
CA ALA A 62 3.70 -4.45 -26.65
C ALA A 62 3.95 -3.02 -27.16
N THR A 63 2.92 -2.19 -27.15
CA THR A 63 3.03 -0.81 -27.65
C THR A 63 3.58 0.12 -26.59
N PRO A 64 4.20 1.25 -26.98
CA PRO A 64 4.64 2.29 -26.05
C PRO A 64 3.51 2.80 -25.13
N GLU A 65 2.26 2.84 -25.61
CA GLU A 65 1.09 3.25 -24.84
C GLU A 65 0.77 2.24 -23.74
N GLN A 66 0.81 0.94 -24.04
CA GLN A 66 0.62 -0.12 -23.06
C GLN A 66 1.70 -0.07 -21.98
N LEU A 67 2.96 0.15 -22.38
CA LEU A 67 4.08 0.30 -21.44
C LEU A 67 3.95 1.55 -20.56
N ARG A 68 3.56 2.71 -21.13
CA ARG A 68 3.32 3.93 -20.35
C ARG A 68 2.16 3.76 -19.36
N PHE A 69 1.08 3.13 -19.78
CA PHE A 69 -0.03 2.78 -18.89
C PHE A 69 0.46 1.87 -17.76
N MET A 70 1.22 0.82 -18.07
CA MET A 70 1.77 -0.09 -17.08
C MET A 70 2.67 0.63 -16.06
N VAL A 71 3.57 1.50 -16.51
CA VAL A 71 4.42 2.31 -15.62
C VAL A 71 3.58 3.21 -14.70
N HIS A 72 2.49 3.78 -15.21
CA HIS A 72 1.59 4.58 -14.38
C HIS A 72 0.92 3.75 -13.28
N ARG A 73 0.41 2.57 -13.63
CA ARG A 73 -0.18 1.63 -12.66
C ARG A 73 0.84 1.16 -11.64
N MET A 74 2.07 0.86 -12.07
CA MET A 74 3.17 0.46 -11.19
C MET A 74 3.51 1.56 -10.18
N ARG A 75 3.51 2.83 -10.60
CA ARG A 75 3.70 3.96 -9.68
C ARG A 75 2.62 4.01 -8.59
N GLU A 76 1.36 3.78 -8.95
CA GLU A 76 0.26 3.77 -7.99
C GLU A 76 0.39 2.60 -7.00
N ALA A 77 0.70 1.40 -7.49
CA ALA A 77 0.93 0.23 -6.65
C ALA A 77 2.11 0.44 -5.69
N LEU A 78 3.24 0.96 -6.18
CA LEU A 78 4.41 1.28 -5.33
C LEU A 78 4.08 2.32 -4.26
N THR A 79 3.24 3.30 -4.57
CA THR A 79 2.78 4.30 -3.58
C THR A 79 1.98 3.62 -2.48
N ALA A 80 1.08 2.68 -2.84
CA ALA A 80 0.32 1.89 -1.88
C ALA A 80 1.23 0.97 -1.04
N VAL A 81 2.19 0.28 -1.64
CA VAL A 81 3.16 -0.58 -0.93
C VAL A 81 4.01 0.24 0.05
N HIS A 82 4.49 1.41 -0.34
CA HIS A 82 5.24 2.30 0.56
C HIS A 82 4.40 2.73 1.77
N ARG A 83 3.12 3.07 1.55
CA ARG A 83 2.15 3.37 2.61
C ARG A 83 1.99 2.22 3.59
N VAL A 84 1.91 0.97 3.10
CA VAL A 84 1.84 -0.24 3.94
C VAL A 84 3.12 -0.39 4.77
N ALA A 85 4.30 -0.18 4.17
CA ALA A 85 5.56 -0.25 4.89
C ALA A 85 5.66 0.78 6.03
N GLU A 86 5.26 2.03 5.75
CA GLU A 86 5.17 3.10 6.76
C GLU A 86 4.17 2.77 7.87
N SER A 87 2.97 2.27 7.53
CA SER A 87 1.96 1.81 8.50
C SER A 87 2.51 0.79 9.48
N ARG A 88 3.33 -0.15 8.98
CA ARG A 88 3.95 -1.21 9.78
C ARG A 88 5.21 -0.77 10.51
N GLY A 89 5.61 0.51 10.41
CA GLY A 89 6.82 1.03 11.02
C GLY A 89 8.11 0.55 10.36
N MET A 90 8.01 -0.10 9.19
CA MET A 90 9.14 -0.46 8.33
C MET A 90 9.54 0.80 7.57
N ARG A 91 10.26 1.70 8.26
CA ARG A 91 10.81 2.90 7.61
C ARG A 91 11.78 2.46 6.51
N SER A 92 11.49 2.81 5.27
CA SER A 92 12.49 2.81 4.21
C SER A 92 13.31 4.09 4.36
N SER A 93 14.48 3.99 4.98
CA SER A 93 15.48 5.06 5.02
C SER A 93 16.26 5.11 3.73
#